data_AF-A0A9E5IYL0-F1
#
_entry.id   AF-A0A9E5IYL0-F1
#
_cell.length_a   1.000
_cell.length_b   1.000
_cell.length_c   1.000
_cell.angle_alpha   90.00
_cell.angle_beta   90.00
_cell.angle_gamma   90.00
#
_symmetry.space_group_name_H-M   'P 1'
#
loop_
_entity.id
_entity.type
_entity.pdbx_description
1 polymer ?
#
loop_
_entity_poly.entity_id
_entity_poly.type
_entity_poly.pdbx_seq_one_letter_code
_entity_poly.pdbx_strand_id
1 'polypeptide(L)' 'MSLAVHPIQLAGTDQSFPCAENDTLLRAALRHGIAFPYECNVGSCGNCKFELLEGVMASCWPEAPGLSEKDRA' A
#
# COMPACT_ATOMS: atom_id res chain seq x y z
N MET A 1 -20.97 -9.31 8.79
CA MET A 1 -19.67 -8.92 9.36
C MET A 1 -19.12 -7.82 8.48
N SER A 2 -19.21 -6.57 8.93
CA SER A 2 -18.73 -5.41 8.18
C SER A 2 -17.22 -5.34 8.39
N LEU A 3 -16.43 -5.54 7.34
CA LEU A 3 -14.99 -5.28 7.39
C LEU A 3 -14.79 -3.77 7.54
N ALA A 4 -13.88 -3.34 8.43
CA ALA A 4 -13.51 -1.94 8.51
C ALA A 4 -12.89 -1.51 7.17
N VAL A 5 -13.19 -0.28 6.76
CA VAL A 5 -12.68 0.33 5.53
C VAL A 5 -11.98 1.62 5.92
N HIS A 6 -10.73 1.75 5.50
CA HIS A 6 -9.88 2.90 5.76
C HIS A 6 -9.73 3.73 4.48
N PRO A 7 -9.99 5.04 4.50
CA PRO A 7 -9.72 5.91 3.37
C PRO A 7 -8.21 6.17 3.26
N ILE A 8 -7.64 5.95 2.09
CA ILE A 8 -6.23 6.21 1.78
C ILE A 8 -6.16 7.43 0.86
N GLN A 9 -5.33 8.40 1.21
CA GLN A 9 -5.12 9.64 0.46
C GLN A 9 -3.77 9.64 -0.24
N LEU A 10 -3.73 10.08 -1.49
CA LEU A 10 -2.47 10.26 -2.22
C LEU A 10 -1.93 11.67 -1.99
N ALA A 11 -0.77 11.74 -1.36
CA ALA A 11 -0.11 13.01 -1.05
C ALA A 11 0.06 13.91 -2.28
N GLY A 12 -0.26 15.20 -2.12
CA GLY A 12 -0.16 16.19 -3.19
C GLY A 12 -1.26 16.11 -4.25
N THR A 13 -2.31 15.31 -4.03
CA THR A 13 -3.47 15.19 -4.94
C THR A 13 -4.78 15.14 -4.16
N ASP A 14 -5.90 15.35 -4.84
CA ASP A 14 -7.25 15.12 -4.28
C ASP A 14 -7.73 13.66 -4.46
N GLN A 15 -6.85 12.75 -4.89
CA GLN A 15 -7.20 11.36 -5.13
C GLN A 15 -7.19 10.55 -3.84
N SER A 16 -8.24 9.74 -3.68
CA SER A 16 -8.37 8.82 -2.56
C SER A 16 -9.04 7.54 -2.96
N PHE A 17 -8.77 6.48 -2.19
CA PHE A 17 -9.40 5.19 -2.40
C PHE A 17 -9.67 4.47 -1.06
N PRO A 18 -10.75 3.69 -0.96
CA PRO A 18 -11.00 2.87 0.21
C PRO A 18 -10.11 1.62 0.20
N CYS A 19 -9.57 1.25 1.36
CA CYS A 19 -8.86 -0.01 1.59
C CYS A 19 -9.56 -0.78 2.71
N ALA A 20 -9.97 -2.02 2.45
CA ALA A 20 -10.52 -2.86 3.51
C ALA A 20 -9.41 -3.36 4.44
N GLU A 21 -9.76 -3.68 5.68
CA GLU A 21 -8.82 -4.13 6.71
C GLU A 21 -8.04 -5.41 6.33
N ASN A 22 -8.65 -6.29 5.53
CA ASN A 22 -8.07 -7.55 5.07
C ASN A 22 -7.42 -7.46 3.67
N ASP A 23 -7.11 -6.25 3.23
CA ASP A 23 -6.66 -5.94 1.89
C ASP A 23 -5.26 -5.32 1.89
N THR A 24 -4.61 -5.29 0.72
CA THR A 24 -3.33 -4.59 0.57
C THR A 24 -3.54 -3.25 -0.11
N LEU A 25 -2.77 -2.25 0.31
CA LEU A 25 -2.80 -0.90 -0.27
C LEU A 25 -2.64 -0.93 -1.79
N LEU A 26 -1.71 -1.74 -2.31
CA LEU A 26 -1.49 -1.93 -3.74
C LEU A 26 -2.75 -2.46 -4.45
N ARG A 27 -3.37 -3.52 -3.94
CA ARG A 27 -4.53 -4.14 -4.61
C ARG A 27 -5.76 -3.26 -4.53
N ALA A 28 -5.95 -2.56 -3.40
CA ALA A 28 -7.02 -1.58 -3.23
C ALA A 28 -6.86 -0.43 -4.23
N ALA A 29 -5.67 0.16 -4.32
CA ALA A 29 -5.37 1.22 -5.28
C ALA A 29 -5.70 0.81 -6.72
N LEU A 30 -5.20 -0.35 -7.16
CA LEU A 30 -5.42 -0.84 -8.52
C LEU A 30 -6.91 -1.11 -8.83
N ARG A 31 -7.67 -1.67 -7.88
CA ARG A 31 -9.13 -1.87 -8.07
C ARG A 31 -9.90 -0.57 -8.23
N HIS A 32 -9.43 0.50 -7.59
CA HIS A 32 -10.02 1.83 -7.67
C HIS A 32 -9.43 2.68 -8.81
N GLY A 33 -8.62 2.09 -9.69
CA GLY A 33 -8.06 2.77 -10.86
C GLY A 33 -6.94 3.76 -10.53
N ILE A 34 -6.37 3.69 -9.32
CA ILE A 34 -5.22 4.50 -8.95
C ILE A 34 -3.99 3.91 -9.65
N ALA A 35 -3.33 4.73 -10.45
CA ALA A 35 -2.07 4.38 -11.09
C ALA A 35 -0.98 4.24 -10.01
N PHE A 36 -0.64 2.98 -9.69
CA PHE A 36 0.38 2.63 -8.71
C PHE A 36 1.52 1.91 -9.45
N PRO A 37 2.80 2.24 -9.22
CA PRO A 37 3.90 1.48 -9.80
C PRO A 37 3.93 0.07 -9.21
N TYR A 38 3.94 -0.98 -10.04
CA TYR A 38 4.06 -2.35 -9.56
C TYR A 38 4.53 -3.30 -10.67
N GLU A 39 4.99 -4.48 -10.28
CA GLU A 39 5.35 -5.55 -11.20
C GLU A 39 5.00 -6.93 -10.63
N CYS A 40 5.57 -7.31 -9.48
CA CYS A 40 5.45 -8.68 -8.97
C CYS A 40 4.17 -8.98 -8.14
N ASN A 41 3.61 -7.99 -7.42
CA ASN A 41 2.50 -8.17 -6.46
C ASN A 41 2.72 -9.26 -5.39
N VAL A 42 3.97 -9.66 -5.14
CA VAL A 42 4.37 -10.71 -4.17
C VAL A 42 5.49 -10.27 -3.22
N GLY A 43 5.87 -8.99 -3.24
CA GLY A 43 6.86 -8.43 -2.30
C GLY A 43 8.33 -8.59 -2.69
N SER A 44 8.64 -9.07 -3.91
CA SER A 44 10.03 -9.33 -4.33
C SER A 44 10.71 -8.19 -5.08
N CYS A 45 10.00 -7.47 -5.96
CA CYS A 45 10.63 -6.45 -6.82
C CYS A 45 10.82 -5.08 -6.15
N GLY A 46 9.97 -4.71 -5.18
CA GLY A 46 10.01 -3.39 -4.56
C GLY A 46 9.48 -2.22 -5.43
N ASN A 47 8.93 -2.46 -6.62
CA ASN A 47 8.41 -1.36 -7.46
C ASN A 47 7.19 -0.65 -6.86
N CYS A 48 6.44 -1.33 -5.98
CA CYS A 48 5.26 -0.78 -5.32
C CYS A 48 5.55 -0.16 -3.95
N LYS A 49 6.78 0.29 -3.71
CA LYS A 49 7.14 1.06 -2.50
C LYS A 49 6.44 2.42 -2.50
N PHE A 50 6.19 2.92 -1.31
CA PHE A 50 5.66 4.25 -1.05
C PHE A 50 6.13 4.69 0.34
N GLU A 51 6.04 5.99 0.60
CA GLU A 51 6.30 6.57 1.91
C GLU A 51 4.96 6.79 2.64
N LEU A 52 4.89 6.39 3.91
CA LEU A 52 3.75 6.70 4.76
C LEU A 52 3.96 8.07 5.40
N LEU A 53 3.20 9.08 4.98
CA LEU A 53 3.31 10.44 5.54
C LEU A 53 2.55 10.60 6.86
N GLU A 54 1.35 10.02 6.96
CA GLU A 54 0.48 10.13 8.12
C GLU A 54 -0.32 8.84 8.34
N GLY A 55 -0.62 8.53 9.61
CA GLY A 55 -1.41 7.36 10.00
C GLY A 55 -0.55 6.16 10.41
N VAL A 56 -1.15 4.97 10.38
CA VAL A 56 -0.49 3.71 10.76
C VAL A 56 -0.77 2.64 9.70
N MET A 57 0.23 1.82 9.42
CA MET A 57 0.09 0.65 8.55
C MET A 57 0.84 -0.54 9.14
N ALA A 58 0.43 -1.74 8.74
CA ALA A 58 1.17 -2.96 9.02
C ALA A 58 1.70 -3.55 7.71
N SER A 59 2.95 -4.01 7.73
CA SER A 59 3.46 -4.81 6.62
C SER A 59 2.86 -6.21 6.67
N CYS A 60 2.32 -6.68 5.54
CA CYS A 60 1.87 -8.07 5.41
C CYS A 60 3.05 -9.06 5.44
N TRP A 61 4.27 -8.59 5.16
CA TRP A 61 5.48 -9.40 5.19
C TRP A 61 6.69 -8.53 5.58
N PRO A 62 7.05 -8.49 6.87
CA PRO A 62 8.15 -7.66 7.36
C PRO A 62 9.54 -8.02 6.82
N GLU A 63 9.73 -9.19 6.21
CA GLU A 63 11.02 -9.64 5.66
C GLU A 63 11.02 -9.66 4.12
N ALA A 64 10.01 -9.06 3.48
CA ALA A 64 9.89 -9.04 2.02
C ALA A 64 11.19 -8.56 1.35
N PRO A 65 11.78 -9.32 0.40
CA PRO A 65 13.11 -9.03 -0.14
C PRO A 65 13.14 -7.79 -1.02
N GLY A 66 11.99 -7.32 -1.49
CA GLY A 66 11.88 -6.06 -2.22
C GLY A 66 12.16 -4.83 -1.37
N LEU A 67 12.14 -4.92 -0.03
CA LEU A 67 12.42 -3.82 0.89
C LEU A 67 13.84 -3.94 1.48
N SER A 68 14.62 -2.87 1.33
CA SER A 68 15.91 -2.73 1.99
C SER A 68 15.75 -2.34 3.46
N GLU A 69 16.81 -2.41 4.26
CA GLU A 69 16.78 -1.95 5.65
C GLU A 69 16.37 -0.47 5.78
N LYS A 70 16.78 0.37 4.81
CA LYS A 70 16.41 1.79 4.79
C LYS A 70 14.92 2.01 4.53
N ASP A 71 14.28 1.13 3.77
CA ASP A 71 12.84 1.24 3.48
C ASP A 71 11.96 0.83 4.67
N ARG A 72 12.57 0.28 5.74
CA ARG A 72 11.87 -0.21 6.94
C ARG A 72 11.95 0.74 8.12
N ALA A 73 12.83 1.74 8.05
CA ALA A 73 13.05 2.75 9.08
C ALA A 73 12.00 3.86 8.97
#